data_AF-A0A8S3HRE7-F1
#
_entry.id   AF-A0A8S3HRE7-F1
#
_cell.length_a   1.000
_cell.length_b   1.000
_cell.length_c   1.000
_cell.angle_alpha   90.00
_cell.angle_beta   90.00
_cell.angle_gamma   90.00
#
_symmetry.space_group_name_H-M   'P 1'
#
loop_
_entity.id
_entity.type
_entity.pdbx_description
1 polymer ?
#
loop_
_entity_poly.entity_id
_entity_poly.type
_entity_poly.pdbx_seq_one_letter_code
_entity_poly.pdbx_strand_id
1 'polypeptide(L)'
;NDDLTPVSRWYKPYLEREAVCQVLQSADYGAFILRNSTTHSDCYALSVKVPKFTHDSNIAHYLIERIVQNDTPSYRIKGTIKQFPTLLSLLTHHSVMPEILPITLNLNEILSI
;
A
#
# COMPACT_ATOMS: atom_id res chain seq x y z
N ASN A 1 -5.89 -17.81 -6.34
CA ASN A 1 -6.67 -16.61 -6.72
C ASN A 1 -6.05 -15.41 -6.02
N ASP A 2 -4.78 -15.14 -6.29
CA ASP A 2 -4.16 -13.90 -5.84
C ASP A 2 -4.45 -12.86 -6.93
N ASP A 3 -5.41 -12.00 -6.65
CA ASP A 3 -5.85 -10.84 -7.45
C ASP A 3 -4.75 -9.74 -7.53
N LEU A 4 -3.48 -10.12 -7.35
CA LEU A 4 -2.31 -9.29 -7.57
C LEU A 4 -1.83 -9.54 -8.98
N THR A 5 -2.64 -9.15 -9.96
CA THR A 5 -2.17 -9.22 -11.34
C THR A 5 -0.98 -8.26 -11.50
N PRO A 6 0.13 -8.69 -12.14
CA PRO A 6 1.30 -7.83 -12.39
C PRO A 6 0.99 -6.62 -13.29
N VAL A 7 -0.24 -6.50 -13.80
CA VAL A 7 -0.73 -5.32 -14.53
C VAL A 7 -1.07 -4.15 -13.63
N SER A 8 -1.22 -4.38 -12.32
CA SER A 8 -1.48 -3.32 -11.35
C SER A 8 -0.27 -2.40 -11.22
N ARG A 9 -0.40 -1.17 -11.73
CA ARG A 9 0.68 -0.17 -11.77
C ARG A 9 1.23 0.15 -10.37
N TRP A 10 0.38 0.08 -9.35
CA TRP A 10 0.70 0.28 -7.95
C TRP A 10 1.39 -0.91 -7.27
N TYR A 11 1.39 -2.12 -7.85
CA TYR A 11 2.09 -3.27 -7.28
C TYR A 11 3.47 -3.43 -7.92
N LYS A 12 4.52 -3.37 -7.09
CA LYS A 12 5.92 -3.46 -7.48
C LYS A 12 6.67 -4.32 -6.46
N PRO A 13 6.55 -5.66 -6.53
CA PRO A 13 7.08 -6.56 -5.50
C PRO A 13 8.60 -6.49 -5.35
N TYR A 14 9.32 -6.17 -6.42
CA TYR A 14 10.79 -6.13 -6.46
C TYR A 14 11.38 -4.73 -6.22
N LEU A 15 10.54 -3.70 -6.05
CA LEU A 15 11.03 -2.33 -5.94
C LEU A 15 11.46 -2.03 -4.49
N GLU A 16 12.69 -1.56 -4.33
CA GLU A 16 13.25 -1.24 -3.02
C GLU A 16 12.66 0.04 -2.44
N ARG A 17 12.80 0.21 -1.12
CA ARG A 17 12.26 1.36 -0.38
C ARG A 17 12.74 2.70 -0.96
N GLU A 18 14.01 2.83 -1.29
CA GLU A 18 14.58 4.06 -1.84
C GLU A 18 14.01 4.37 -3.24
N ALA A 19 13.95 3.37 -4.12
CA ALA A 19 13.37 3.54 -5.45
C ALA A 19 11.88 3.91 -5.38
N VAL A 20 11.11 3.27 -4.49
CA VAL A 20 9.72 3.67 -4.19
C VAL A 20 9.64 5.12 -3.74
N CYS A 21 10.53 5.54 -2.83
CA CYS A 21 10.55 6.92 -2.37
C CYS A 21 10.86 7.90 -3.51
N GLN A 22 11.80 7.57 -4.40
CA GLN A 22 12.13 8.40 -5.57
C GLN A 22 10.93 8.53 -6.53
N VAL A 23 10.26 7.42 -6.86
CA VAL A 23 9.06 7.44 -7.72
C VAL A 23 7.95 8.27 -7.08
N LEU A 24 7.68 8.06 -5.79
CA LEU A 24 6.65 8.81 -5.05
C LEU A 24 7.02 10.27 -4.78
N GLN A 25 8.30 10.65 -4.85
CA GLN A 25 8.71 12.05 -4.70
C GLN A 25 8.19 12.91 -5.84
N SER A 26 8.20 12.40 -7.07
CA SER A 26 7.70 13.08 -8.27
C SER A 26 6.22 12.83 -8.55
N ALA A 27 5.57 11.95 -7.78
CA ALA A 27 4.15 11.64 -7.91
C ALA A 27 3.25 12.60 -7.12
N ASP A 28 1.97 12.62 -7.50
CA ASP A 28 0.90 13.35 -6.84
C ASP A 28 0.54 12.80 -5.45
N TYR A 29 -0.13 13.63 -4.64
CA TYR A 29 -0.61 13.21 -3.33
C TYR A 29 -1.67 12.09 -3.45
N GLY A 30 -1.57 11.09 -2.58
CA GLY A 30 -2.41 9.89 -2.64
C GLY A 30 -1.86 8.81 -3.57
N ALA A 31 -0.84 9.10 -4.39
CA ALA A 31 -0.14 8.07 -5.15
C ALA A 31 0.53 7.07 -4.20
N PHE A 32 0.49 5.79 -4.54
CA PHE A 32 1.01 4.75 -3.66
C PHE A 32 1.65 3.59 -4.42
N ILE A 33 2.56 2.89 -3.74
CA ILE A 33 3.20 1.67 -4.22
C ILE A 33 3.13 0.61 -3.13
N LEU A 34 2.68 -0.58 -3.52
CA LEU A 34 2.71 -1.80 -2.72
C LEU A 34 3.90 -2.66 -3.16
N ARG A 35 4.74 -3.06 -2.22
CA ARG A 35 5.90 -3.94 -2.44
C ARG A 35 5.91 -5.10 -1.46
N ASN A 36 6.70 -6.13 -1.74
CA ASN A 36 6.89 -7.22 -0.79
C ASN A 36 7.78 -6.75 0.36
N SER A 37 7.46 -7.17 1.58
CA SER A 37 8.33 -6.93 2.72
C SER A 37 9.49 -7.92 2.66
N THR A 38 10.72 -7.42 2.52
CA THR A 38 11.94 -8.24 2.56
C THR A 38 12.30 -8.68 3.98
N THR A 39 11.80 -7.98 4.99
CA THR A 39 12.10 -8.24 6.42
C THR A 39 11.09 -9.13 7.13
N HIS A 40 9.87 -9.25 6.59
CA HIS A 40 8.82 -10.09 7.19
C HIS A 40 8.18 -10.93 6.10
N SER A 41 8.38 -12.26 6.16
CA SER A 41 7.71 -13.22 5.31
C SER A 41 6.19 -13.02 5.35
N ASP A 42 5.53 -13.09 4.20
CA ASP A 42 4.07 -12.88 4.03
C ASP A 42 3.52 -11.48 4.35
N CYS A 43 4.35 -10.46 4.54
CA CYS A 43 3.89 -9.08 4.70
C CYS A 43 4.13 -8.25 3.44
N TYR A 44 3.29 -7.23 3.24
CA TYR A 44 3.46 -6.24 2.19
C TYR A 44 3.79 -4.89 2.81
N ALA A 45 4.61 -4.09 2.14
CA ALA A 45 4.86 -2.72 2.54
C ALA A 45 4.14 -1.78 1.57
N LEU A 46 3.21 -1.00 2.09
CA LEU A 46 2.49 0.06 1.38
C LEU A 46 3.22 1.38 1.63
N SER A 47 3.61 2.07 0.58
CA SER A 47 4.17 3.42 0.66
C SER A 47 3.28 4.38 -0.10
N VAL A 48 2.91 5.49 0.53
CA VAL A 48 1.98 6.48 -0.04
C VAL A 48 2.57 7.87 0.06
N LYS A 49 2.39 8.66 -1.01
CA LYS A 49 2.77 10.06 -1.08
C LYS A 49 1.75 10.89 -0.31
N VAL A 50 2.23 11.59 0.72
CA VAL A 50 1.40 12.34 1.65
C VAL A 50 1.90 13.78 1.75
N PRO A 51 1.01 14.74 2.04
CA PRO A 51 1.44 16.10 2.26
C PRO A 51 2.30 16.24 3.52
N LYS A 52 3.41 17.01 3.46
CA LYS A 52 4.32 17.25 4.59
C LYS A 52 3.67 17.90 5.82
N PHE A 53 2.52 18.55 5.66
CA PHE A 53 1.80 19.11 6.80
C PHE A 53 1.06 18.03 7.63
N THR A 54 0.90 16.81 7.09
CA THR A 54 0.22 15.69 7.77
C THR A 54 1.19 14.66 8.35
N HIS A 55 2.46 14.65 7.95
CA HIS A 55 3.47 13.70 8.38
C HIS A 55 4.86 14.32 8.34
N ASP A 56 5.76 13.89 9.25
CA ASP A 56 7.17 14.32 9.30
C ASP A 56 7.93 14.07 7.99
N SER A 57 7.43 13.13 7.17
CA SER A 57 7.91 12.82 5.83
C SER A 57 6.81 13.03 4.80
N ASN A 58 7.19 13.41 3.58
CA ASN A 58 6.27 13.45 2.43
C ASN A 58 5.84 12.05 1.96
N ILE A 59 6.33 10.99 2.58
CA ILE A 59 6.00 9.61 2.23
C ILE A 59 5.73 8.83 3.51
N ALA A 60 4.52 8.31 3.63
CA ALA A 60 4.12 7.45 4.74
C ALA A 60 4.29 5.98 4.35
N HIS A 61 4.70 5.15 5.31
CA HIS A 61 4.93 3.73 5.09
C HIS A 61 4.11 2.92 6.09
N TYR A 62 3.38 1.95 5.55
CA TYR A 62 2.52 1.05 6.29
C TYR A 62 2.90 -0.38 5.97
N LEU A 63 2.73 -1.26 6.95
CA LEU A 63 2.86 -2.70 6.75
C LEU A 63 1.46 -3.28 6.63
N ILE A 64 1.24 -4.11 5.62
CA ILE A 64 0.04 -4.91 5.48
C ILE A 64 0.41 -6.34 5.86
N GLU A 65 -0.27 -6.85 6.88
CA GLU A 65 -0.11 -8.21 7.38
C GLU A 65 -1.10 -9.11 6.64
N ARG A 66 -0.58 -10.20 6.06
CA ARG A 66 -1.41 -11.31 5.60
C ARG A 66 -1.68 -12.22 6.78
N ILE A 67 -2.95 -12.46 7.06
CA ILE A 67 -3.43 -13.36 8.10
C ILE A 67 -4.10 -14.51 7.40
N VAL A 68 -3.78 -15.75 7.79
CA VAL A 68 -4.48 -16.93 7.27
C VAL A 68 -5.21 -17.57 8.44
N GLN A 69 -6.53 -17.58 8.37
CA GLN A 69 -7.39 -18.19 9.39
C GLN A 69 -8.30 -19.20 8.71
N ASN A 70 -8.28 -20.46 9.17
CA ASN A 70 -9.08 -21.55 8.60
C ASN A 70 -8.93 -21.68 7.06
N ASP A 71 -7.68 -21.66 6.56
CA ASP A 71 -7.36 -21.70 5.12
C ASP A 71 -7.88 -20.49 4.30
N THR A 72 -8.44 -19.48 4.97
CA THR A 72 -8.94 -18.26 4.32
C THR A 72 -7.94 -17.13 4.56
N PRO A 73 -7.33 -16.56 3.49
CA PRO A 73 -6.45 -15.42 3.64
C PRO A 73 -7.26 -14.13 3.87
N SER A 74 -6.74 -13.27 4.74
CA SER A 74 -7.21 -11.91 4.97
C SER A 74 -6.01 -10.96 5.09
N TYR A 75 -6.25 -9.68 4.84
CA TYR A 75 -5.24 -8.64 4.80
C TYR A 75 -5.66 -7.48 5.69
N ARG A 76 -4.73 -6.93 6.45
CA ARG A 76 -4.98 -5.73 7.26
C ARG A 76 -3.76 -4.83 7.31
N ILE A 77 -3.98 -3.55 7.51
CA ILE A 77 -2.89 -2.63 7.84
C ILE A 77 -2.49 -2.87 9.30
N LYS A 78 -1.18 -3.00 9.56
CA LYS A 78 -0.62 -3.19 10.89
C LYS A 78 -1.06 -2.03 11.80
N GLY A 79 -1.68 -2.36 12.92
CA GLY A 79 -2.27 -1.38 13.84
C GLY A 79 -3.77 -1.14 13.64
N THR A 80 -4.39 -1.74 12.61
CA THR A 80 -5.85 -1.71 12.42
C THR A 80 -6.49 -3.04 12.81
N ILE A 81 -7.74 -2.98 13.25
CA ILE A 81 -8.57 -4.16 13.53
C ILE A 81 -9.28 -4.70 12.28
N LYS A 82 -9.44 -3.85 11.27
CA LYS A 82 -10.24 -4.12 10.08
C LYS A 82 -9.49 -5.02 9.12
N GLN A 83 -10.10 -6.15 8.80
CA GLN A 83 -9.54 -7.12 7.87
C GLN A 83 -10.32 -7.09 6.56
N PHE A 84 -9.60 -7.34 5.48
CA PHE A 84 -10.14 -7.38 4.13
C PHE A 84 -9.83 -8.73 3.51
N PRO A 85 -10.75 -9.30 2.70
CA PRO A 85 -10.54 -10.60 2.08
C PRO A 85 -9.45 -10.57 1.00
N THR A 86 -9.22 -9.41 0.38
CA THR A 86 -8.18 -9.23 -0.64
C THR A 86 -7.45 -7.89 -0.45
N LEU A 87 -6.22 -7.80 -0.95
CA LEU A 87 -5.47 -6.54 -0.99
C LEU A 87 -6.18 -5.48 -1.82
N LEU A 88 -6.79 -5.85 -2.95
CA LEU A 88 -7.55 -4.91 -3.77
C LEU A 88 -8.71 -4.30 -2.99
N SER A 89 -9.47 -5.11 -2.25
CA SER A 89 -10.56 -4.62 -1.39
C SER A 89 -10.05 -3.66 -0.32
N LEU A 90 -8.91 -3.96 0.31
CA LEU A 90 -8.26 -3.06 1.27
C LEU A 90 -7.91 -1.73 0.61
N LEU A 91 -7.23 -1.75 -0.55
CA LEU A 91 -6.79 -0.54 -1.25
C LEU A 91 -7.97 0.28 -1.77
N THR A 92 -9.01 -0.38 -2.30
CA THR A 92 -10.24 0.26 -2.79
C THR A 92 -10.98 0.94 -1.67
N HIS A 93 -11.08 0.29 -0.51
CA HIS A 93 -11.68 0.91 0.66
C HIS A 93 -10.92 2.19 1.08
N HIS A 94 -9.59 2.10 1.13
CA HIS A 94 -8.73 3.23 1.50
C HIS A 94 -8.63 4.31 0.41
N SER A 95 -9.08 4.02 -0.81
CA SER A 95 -9.24 5.02 -1.88
C SER A 95 -10.47 5.91 -1.67
N VAL A 96 -11.50 5.40 -0.99
CA VAL A 96 -12.72 6.15 -0.66
C VAL A 96 -12.63 6.76 0.73
N MET A 97 -12.07 6.03 1.70
CA MET A 97 -12.03 6.44 3.10
C MET A 97 -10.62 6.26 3.67
N PRO A 98 -9.93 7.34 4.10
CA PRO A 98 -8.53 7.24 4.49
C PRO A 98 -8.32 6.46 5.79
N GLU A 99 -9.26 6.53 6.73
CA GLU A 99 -9.20 5.92 8.08
C GLU A 99 -7.89 6.21 8.82
N ILE A 100 -6.94 5.26 8.80
CA ILE A 100 -5.63 5.39 9.46
C ILE A 100 -4.57 6.09 8.58
N LEU A 101 -4.86 6.26 7.29
CA LEU A 101 -4.00 6.97 6.35
C LEU A 101 -4.25 8.48 6.45
N PRO A 102 -3.24 9.33 6.21
CA PRO A 102 -3.41 10.79 6.19
C PRO A 102 -4.15 11.29 4.94
N ILE A 103 -4.24 10.48 3.89
CA ILE A 103 -4.92 10.78 2.63
C ILE A 103 -5.50 9.50 2.03
N THR A 104 -6.53 9.66 1.19
CA THR A 104 -7.07 8.55 0.40
C THR A 104 -6.08 8.08 -0.66
N LEU A 105 -6.12 6.78 -0.95
CA LEU A 105 -5.30 6.18 -2.00
C LEU A 105 -5.82 6.54 -3.38
N ASN A 106 -4.93 6.88 -4.31
CA ASN A 106 -5.29 7.10 -5.70
C ASN A 106 -4.94 5.86 -6.53
N LEU A 107 -5.96 5.04 -6.80
CA LEU A 107 -5.82 3.80 -7.59
C LEU A 107 -5.57 4.04 -9.08
N ASN A 108 -5.90 5.24 -9.57
CA ASN A 108 -5.78 5.60 -10.99
C ASN A 108 -4.43 6.25 -11.32
N GLU A 109 -3.57 6.52 -10.34
CA GLU A 109 -2.29 7.16 -10.61
C GLU A 109 -1.38 6.30 -11.48
N ILE A 110 -0.86 6.95 -12.53
CA ILE A 110 0.13 6.37 -13.42
C ILE A 110 1.49 6.84 -12.93
N LEU A 111 2.11 6.01 -12.11
CA LEU A 111 3.50 6.21 -11.73
C LEU A 111 4.37 5.93 -12.95
N SER A 112 5.02 6.97 -13.46
CA SER A 112 6.03 6.85 -14.50
C SER A 112 7.29 6.31 -13.84
N ILE A 113 7.64 5.05 -14.13
CA ILE A 113 8.85 4.37 -13.66
C ILE A 113 9.74 4.12 -14.87
#